data_AF-A0A1N6N006-F1
#
_entry.id   AF-A0A1N6N006-F1
#
_cell.length_a   1.000
_cell.length_b   1.000
_cell.length_c   1.000
_cell.angle_alpha   90.00
_cell.angle_beta   90.00
_cell.angle_gamma   90.00
#
_symmetry.space_group_name_H-M   'P 1'
#
loop_
_entity.id
_entity.type
_entity.pdbx_description
1 polymer ?
#
loop_
_entity_poly.entity_id
_entity_poly.type
_entity_poly.pdbx_seq_one_letter_code
_entity_poly.pdbx_strand_id
1 'polypeptide(L)'
;MEQLIDTFSRKFYYLRLSVTDVCNFRCTYCLPNGYQPDSNQSNKSFLTLPEIRRVSRAFAELGTEKIRLTGGEPTMRRDFCDIIAAVHENPQIKKIAVTTNGYRMERDVTRWKEAGLTALNVSVDSLDPRQFYAITGQDKFFQIMRGIDAALEAGFSTVKVNAVLMKNINDTSLPAFLDWIKHRPIQLRFIELMETGEGSEHFRRYHLSGDVIRTRLLQQGWQLQQRERSDGPAQVFRHADYQGEIGLIMPYEKNFCQSCNRLRVSAIGNLHLCLFGEQGIPLRDLLFDDASLNDLKLRIQGGLRHKRETHFLHQGDSGITPNLSFIGG
;
A
#
# COMPACT_ATOMS: atom_id res chain seq x y z
N MET A 1 -26.11 9.77 -2.15
CA MET A 1 -24.63 9.74 -2.10
C MET A 1 -24.14 9.10 -3.37
N GLU A 2 -23.27 9.78 -4.10
CA GLU A 2 -22.58 9.19 -5.26
C GLU A 2 -21.62 8.11 -4.76
N GLN A 3 -21.50 7.02 -5.52
CA GLN A 3 -20.61 5.91 -5.21
C GLN A 3 -19.84 5.52 -6.46
N LEU A 4 -18.52 5.32 -6.33
CA LEU A 4 -17.70 4.75 -7.39
C LEU A 4 -18.03 3.27 -7.59
N ILE A 5 -18.55 2.95 -8.78
CA ILE A 5 -18.91 1.61 -9.22
C ILE A 5 -18.41 1.42 -10.66
N ASP A 6 -17.83 0.26 -10.96
CA ASP A 6 -17.43 -0.09 -12.32
C ASP A 6 -18.47 -0.97 -13.05
N THR A 7 -18.16 -1.37 -14.28
CA THR A 7 -19.01 -2.21 -15.13
C THR A 7 -19.21 -3.63 -14.58
N PHE A 8 -18.46 -4.04 -13.56
CA PHE A 8 -18.55 -5.34 -12.88
C PHE A 8 -19.22 -5.23 -11.51
N SER A 9 -19.89 -4.10 -11.23
CA SER A 9 -20.58 -3.83 -9.96
C SER A 9 -19.67 -3.79 -8.72
N ARG A 10 -18.36 -3.63 -8.90
CA ARG A 10 -17.42 -3.46 -7.78
C ARG A 10 -17.52 -2.05 -7.25
N LYS A 11 -17.63 -1.92 -5.92
CA LYS A 11 -17.69 -0.62 -5.24
C LYS A 11 -16.31 -0.23 -4.70
N PHE A 12 -15.89 1.00 -4.97
CA PHE A 12 -14.56 1.49 -4.58
C PHE A 12 -14.65 2.36 -3.33
N TYR A 13 -14.16 1.82 -2.22
CA TYR A 13 -14.13 2.51 -0.91
C TYR A 13 -12.72 2.94 -0.50
N TYR A 14 -11.72 2.53 -1.27
CA TYR A 14 -10.33 2.60 -0.86
C TYR A 14 -9.45 3.25 -1.95
N LEU A 15 -8.96 4.46 -1.70
CA LEU A 15 -7.98 5.13 -2.54
C LEU A 15 -6.56 4.90 -2.01
N ARG A 16 -5.63 4.63 -2.93
CA ARG A 16 -4.19 4.73 -2.67
C ARG A 16 -3.63 5.98 -3.34
N LEU A 17 -3.12 6.90 -2.54
CA LEU A 17 -2.61 8.18 -3.00
C LEU A 17 -1.09 8.19 -2.83
N SER A 18 -0.36 8.05 -3.93
CA SER A 18 1.08 8.28 -3.96
C SER A 18 1.33 9.78 -3.84
N VAL A 19 2.17 10.21 -2.89
CA VAL A 19 2.46 11.64 -2.67
C VAL A 19 3.86 12.03 -3.14
N THR A 20 4.71 11.05 -3.45
CA THR A 20 6.08 11.23 -3.95
C THR A 20 6.56 9.90 -4.53
N ASP A 21 7.43 9.91 -5.54
CA ASP A 21 8.09 8.70 -6.01
C ASP A 21 9.50 8.53 -5.38
N VAL A 22 9.95 9.51 -4.58
CA VAL A 22 11.26 9.49 -3.91
C VAL A 22 11.27 8.44 -2.80
N CYS A 23 12.30 7.60 -2.78
CA CYS A 23 12.55 6.63 -1.72
C CYS A 23 13.99 6.74 -1.22
N ASN A 24 14.17 6.60 0.09
CA ASN A 24 15.48 6.52 0.74
C ASN A 24 16.01 5.08 0.84
N PHE A 25 15.23 4.07 0.44
CA PHE A 25 15.59 2.65 0.44
C PHE A 25 15.82 2.16 -0.99
N ARG A 26 16.57 1.07 -1.14
CA ARG A 26 16.88 0.46 -2.45
C ARG A 26 16.53 -1.03 -2.46
N CYS A 27 15.29 -1.33 -2.07
CA CYS A 27 14.88 -2.72 -1.88
C CYS A 27 15.03 -3.54 -3.16
N THR A 28 15.59 -4.74 -3.08
CA THR A 28 15.96 -5.56 -4.26
C THR A 28 14.79 -5.88 -5.19
N TYR A 29 13.59 -6.03 -4.63
CA TYR A 29 12.36 -6.34 -5.37
C TYR A 29 11.59 -5.10 -5.87
N CYS A 30 12.04 -3.89 -5.53
CA CYS A 30 11.31 -2.65 -5.78
C CYS A 30 12.17 -1.59 -6.48
N LEU A 31 13.27 -1.17 -5.87
CA LEU A 31 14.17 -0.14 -6.41
C LEU A 31 15.62 -0.59 -6.21
N PRO A 32 16.09 -1.64 -6.90
CA PRO A 32 17.43 -2.20 -6.66
C PRO A 32 18.55 -1.19 -6.88
N ASN A 33 18.37 -0.26 -7.83
CA ASN A 33 19.31 0.82 -8.13
C ASN A 33 19.02 2.12 -7.37
N GLY A 34 18.11 2.08 -6.39
CA GLY A 34 17.59 3.26 -5.69
C GLY A 34 16.67 4.14 -6.55
N TYR A 35 16.16 5.21 -5.95
CA TYR A 35 15.41 6.23 -6.69
C TYR A 35 16.35 7.02 -7.61
N GLN A 36 16.01 7.07 -8.89
CA GLN A 36 16.70 7.89 -9.88
C GLN A 36 15.72 8.96 -10.39
N PRO A 37 16.06 10.25 -10.29
CA PRO A 37 15.26 11.29 -10.92
C PRO A 37 15.23 11.03 -12.43
N ASP A 38 14.05 10.94 -13.01
CA ASP A 38 13.94 10.77 -14.46
C ASP A 38 14.41 12.06 -15.15
N SER A 39 15.58 12.00 -15.78
CA SER A 39 16.21 13.13 -16.48
C SER A 39 15.36 13.65 -17.65
N ASN A 40 14.45 12.82 -18.18
CA ASN A 40 13.55 13.18 -19.28
C ASN A 40 12.19 13.73 -18.81
N GLN A 41 11.89 13.67 -17.50
CA GLN A 41 10.68 14.25 -16.90
C GLN A 41 10.95 15.60 -16.24
N SER A 42 11.78 16.44 -16.88
CA SER A 42 12.24 17.75 -16.40
C SER A 42 11.14 18.77 -16.01
N ASN A 43 9.85 18.43 -16.15
CA ASN A 43 8.71 19.31 -15.88
C ASN A 43 7.56 18.71 -15.04
N LYS A 44 7.70 17.52 -14.42
CA LYS A 44 6.61 16.96 -13.59
C LYS A 44 6.93 17.07 -12.10
N SER A 45 6.43 18.11 -11.46
CA SER A 45 6.43 18.22 -9.99
C SER A 45 5.44 17.23 -9.37
N PHE A 46 5.64 16.84 -8.11
CA PHE A 46 4.62 16.09 -7.37
C PHE A 46 3.41 16.98 -7.06
N LEU A 47 2.26 16.36 -6.76
CA LEU A 47 1.07 17.08 -6.32
C LEU A 47 1.37 17.92 -5.07
N THR A 48 1.04 19.20 -5.18
CA THR A 48 1.09 20.19 -4.10
C THR A 48 0.01 19.90 -3.05
N LEU A 49 0.13 20.51 -1.87
CA LEU A 49 -0.86 20.34 -0.80
C LEU A 49 -2.29 20.74 -1.23
N PRO A 50 -2.53 21.87 -1.94
CA PRO A 50 -3.86 22.20 -2.46
C PRO A 50 -4.40 21.16 -3.46
N GLU A 51 -3.55 20.64 -4.35
CA GLU A 51 -3.95 19.60 -5.31
C GLU A 51 -4.33 18.29 -4.58
N ILE A 52 -3.56 17.89 -3.57
CA ILE A 52 -3.87 16.71 -2.72
C ILE A 52 -5.20 16.90 -2.00
N ARG A 53 -5.45 18.09 -1.43
CA ARG A 53 -6.71 18.43 -0.78
C ARG A 53 -7.89 18.22 -1.73
N ARG A 54 -7.81 18.73 -2.96
CA ARG A 54 -8.85 18.56 -3.99
C ARG A 54 -9.07 17.11 -4.41
N VAL A 55 -8.00 16.35 -4.65
CA VAL A 55 -8.10 14.91 -4.95
C VAL A 55 -8.80 14.18 -3.81
N SER A 56 -8.36 14.39 -2.57
CA SER A 56 -8.94 13.71 -1.40
C SER A 56 -10.43 14.03 -1.23
N ARG A 57 -10.82 15.29 -1.44
CA ARG A 57 -12.21 15.76 -1.41
C ARG A 57 -13.06 15.10 -2.49
N ALA A 58 -12.58 15.08 -3.74
CA ALA A 58 -13.33 14.45 -4.84
C ALA A 58 -13.62 12.97 -4.55
N PHE A 59 -12.61 12.21 -4.10
CA PHE A 59 -12.80 10.82 -3.74
C PHE A 59 -13.73 10.63 -2.54
N ALA A 60 -13.65 11.50 -1.53
CA ALA A 60 -14.54 11.49 -0.36
C ALA A 60 -16.01 11.74 -0.75
N GLU A 61 -16.27 12.72 -1.61
CA GLU A 61 -17.62 13.01 -2.14
C GLU A 61 -18.17 11.89 -3.04
N LEU A 62 -17.28 11.05 -3.59
CA LEU A 62 -17.58 9.89 -4.42
C LEU A 62 -17.68 8.56 -3.64
N GLY A 63 -17.76 8.61 -2.31
CA GLY A 63 -18.02 7.44 -1.46
C GLY A 63 -16.77 6.66 -1.04
N THR A 64 -15.57 7.22 -1.24
CA THR A 64 -14.35 6.66 -0.63
C THR A 64 -14.41 6.82 0.88
N GLU A 65 -14.06 5.77 1.63
CA GLU A 65 -14.06 5.77 3.10
C GLU A 65 -12.65 5.66 3.67
N LYS A 66 -11.68 5.28 2.83
CA LYS A 66 -10.31 5.01 3.23
C LYS A 66 -9.32 5.57 2.23
N ILE A 67 -8.36 6.35 2.71
CA ILE A 67 -7.23 6.82 1.93
C ILE A 67 -5.96 6.23 2.52
N ARG A 68 -5.12 5.64 1.67
CA ARG A 68 -3.76 5.25 2.03
C ARG A 68 -2.75 6.13 1.33
N LEU A 69 -1.97 6.84 2.12
CA LEU A 69 -0.80 7.57 1.68
C LEU A 69 0.34 6.60 1.40
N THR A 70 0.95 6.75 0.23
CA THR A 70 2.10 5.95 -0.22
C THR A 70 3.10 6.80 -0.99
N GLY A 71 4.07 6.16 -1.61
CA GLY A 71 4.97 6.77 -2.56
C GLY A 71 6.00 5.77 -3.05
N GLY A 72 7.20 6.28 -3.27
CA GLY A 72 8.40 5.66 -2.69
C GLY A 72 8.25 5.63 -1.16
N GLU A 73 8.89 6.56 -0.46
CA GLU A 73 8.72 6.74 0.98
C GLU A 73 7.96 8.05 1.28
N PRO A 74 6.65 8.00 1.63
CA PRO A 74 5.83 9.19 1.80
C PRO A 74 6.38 10.16 2.85
N THR A 75 7.03 9.64 3.90
CA THR A 75 7.56 10.48 4.98
C THR A 75 8.83 11.23 4.60
N MET A 76 9.36 11.06 3.37
CA MET A 76 10.39 11.94 2.80
C MET A 76 9.87 13.35 2.54
N ARG A 77 8.56 13.53 2.33
CA ARG A 77 7.96 14.85 2.19
C ARG A 77 8.04 15.66 3.48
N ARG A 78 8.42 16.94 3.36
CA ARG A 78 8.54 17.85 4.50
C ARG A 78 7.18 18.21 5.09
N ASP A 79 6.17 18.30 4.25
CA ASP A 79 4.77 18.63 4.54
C ASP A 79 3.89 17.38 4.79
N PHE A 80 4.48 16.25 5.21
CA PHE A 80 3.75 14.99 5.38
C PHE A 80 2.62 15.08 6.41
N CYS A 81 2.82 15.78 7.53
CA CYS A 81 1.73 16.02 8.50
C CYS A 81 0.61 16.87 7.91
N ASP A 82 0.94 17.88 7.11
CA ASP A 82 -0.05 18.75 6.46
C ASP A 82 -0.89 17.95 5.45
N ILE A 83 -0.28 16.99 4.75
CA ILE A 83 -0.98 16.05 3.85
C ILE A 83 -1.97 15.17 4.63
N ILE A 84 -1.56 14.63 5.79
CA ILE A 84 -2.45 13.83 6.64
C ILE A 84 -3.64 14.70 7.07
N ALA A 85 -3.37 15.91 7.57
CA ALA A 85 -4.41 16.84 8.00
C ALA A 85 -5.36 17.21 6.84
N ALA A 86 -4.83 17.43 5.63
CA ALA A 86 -5.63 17.73 4.46
C ALA A 86 -6.58 16.61 4.05
N VAL A 87 -6.15 15.35 4.21
CA VAL A 87 -7.04 14.20 4.04
C VAL A 87 -8.06 14.11 5.17
N HIS A 88 -7.65 14.42 6.41
CA HIS A 88 -8.47 14.34 7.61
C HIS A 88 -9.63 15.34 7.65
N GLU A 89 -9.52 16.46 6.94
CA GLU A 89 -10.62 17.41 6.75
C GLU A 89 -11.88 16.81 6.12
N ASN A 90 -11.79 15.64 5.49
CA ASN A 90 -12.91 14.98 4.83
C ASN A 90 -13.61 14.00 5.80
N PRO A 91 -14.78 14.33 6.38
CA PRO A 91 -15.44 13.49 7.39
C PRO A 91 -15.92 12.14 6.84
N GLN A 92 -16.08 11.99 5.53
CA GLN A 92 -16.39 10.72 4.86
C GLN A 92 -15.22 9.74 4.92
N ILE A 93 -13.97 10.23 5.00
CA ILE A 93 -12.78 9.41 5.12
C ILE A 93 -12.64 8.93 6.57
N LYS A 94 -13.10 7.72 6.84
CA LYS A 94 -13.08 7.09 8.16
C LYS A 94 -11.71 6.52 8.54
N LYS A 95 -10.85 6.25 7.55
CA LYS A 95 -9.53 5.65 7.78
C LYS A 95 -8.45 6.29 6.93
N ILE A 96 -7.45 6.85 7.58
CA ILE A 96 -6.23 7.39 6.95
C ILE A 96 -5.09 6.47 7.33
N ALA A 97 -4.56 5.77 6.32
CA ALA A 97 -3.46 4.85 6.50
C ALA A 97 -2.20 5.37 5.79
N VAL A 98 -1.02 4.96 6.25
CA VAL A 98 0.23 5.14 5.50
C VAL A 98 0.92 3.80 5.29
N THR A 99 1.51 3.58 4.12
CA THR A 99 2.55 2.56 3.93
C THR A 99 3.91 3.25 3.95
N THR A 100 4.80 2.82 4.86
CA THR A 100 6.14 3.39 5.06
C THR A 100 7.17 2.28 5.33
N ASN A 101 8.44 2.53 5.03
CA ASN A 101 9.55 1.71 5.49
C ASN A 101 9.89 1.95 6.98
N GLY A 102 9.27 2.93 7.61
CA GLY A 102 9.34 3.18 9.05
C GLY A 102 10.52 4.03 9.53
N TYR A 103 11.38 4.53 8.64
CA TYR A 103 12.61 5.23 9.04
C TYR A 103 12.40 6.50 9.90
N ARG A 104 11.22 7.12 9.83
CA ARG A 104 10.83 8.29 10.65
C ARG A 104 9.89 7.97 11.81
N MET A 105 9.40 6.74 11.94
CA MET A 105 8.36 6.39 12.90
C MET A 105 8.78 6.68 14.35
N GLU A 106 9.97 6.24 14.75
CA GLU A 106 10.50 6.45 16.10
C GLU A 106 10.44 7.92 16.54
N ARG A 107 10.65 8.86 15.59
CA ARG A 107 10.65 10.30 15.87
C ARG A 107 9.29 10.96 15.73
N ASP A 108 8.54 10.62 14.67
CA ASP A 108 7.42 11.45 14.19
C ASP A 108 6.04 10.80 14.34
N VAL A 109 5.93 9.53 14.74
CA VAL A 109 4.65 8.80 14.68
C VAL A 109 3.54 9.41 15.55
N THR A 110 3.90 10.00 16.70
CA THR A 110 2.96 10.74 17.56
C THR A 110 2.37 11.94 16.81
N ARG A 111 3.21 12.71 16.12
CA ARG A 111 2.77 13.86 15.31
C ARG A 111 1.89 13.44 14.14
N TRP A 112 2.13 12.26 13.57
CA TRP A 112 1.26 11.73 12.53
C TRP A 112 -0.13 11.40 13.07
N LYS A 113 -0.21 10.84 14.29
CA LYS A 113 -1.48 10.58 14.97
C LYS A 113 -2.23 11.88 15.25
N GLU A 114 -1.54 12.89 15.78
CA GLU A 114 -2.10 14.23 16.04
C GLU A 114 -2.63 14.89 14.77
N ALA A 115 -1.97 14.69 13.63
CA ALA A 115 -2.43 15.17 12.33
C ALA A 115 -3.68 14.43 11.79
N GLY A 116 -4.11 13.34 12.44
CA GLY A 116 -5.30 12.56 12.07
C GLY A 116 -5.01 11.20 11.43
N LEU A 117 -3.76 10.72 11.43
CA LEU A 117 -3.44 9.38 10.93
C LEU A 117 -4.05 8.31 11.85
N THR A 118 -4.73 7.32 11.24
CA THR A 118 -5.47 6.31 12.01
C THR A 118 -4.87 4.90 11.91
N ALA A 119 -4.01 4.63 10.93
CA ALA A 119 -3.44 3.29 10.72
C ALA A 119 -2.07 3.31 10.07
N LEU A 120 -1.24 2.33 10.44
CA LEU A 120 0.13 2.19 9.96
C LEU A 120 0.34 0.86 9.25
N ASN A 121 1.09 0.91 8.15
CA ASN A 121 1.60 -0.25 7.45
C ASN A 121 3.11 -0.09 7.26
N VAL A 122 3.87 -0.88 7.99
CA VAL A 122 5.34 -0.83 8.00
C VAL A 122 5.90 -1.97 7.18
N SER A 123 6.79 -1.69 6.23
CA SER A 123 7.47 -2.74 5.47
C SER A 123 8.67 -3.27 6.26
N VAL A 124 8.62 -4.54 6.65
CA VAL A 124 9.70 -5.26 7.35
C VAL A 124 9.79 -6.67 6.77
N ASP A 125 10.68 -6.85 5.80
CA ASP A 125 10.79 -8.10 5.04
C ASP A 125 11.53 -9.22 5.80
N SER A 126 12.21 -8.89 6.90
CA SER A 126 12.86 -9.87 7.77
C SER A 126 13.00 -9.35 9.21
N LEU A 127 12.93 -10.25 10.18
CA LEU A 127 13.27 -10.01 11.59
C LEU A 127 14.77 -10.25 11.90
N ASP A 128 15.54 -10.73 10.92
CA ASP A 128 17.00 -10.78 10.99
C ASP A 128 17.60 -9.48 10.43
N PRO A 129 18.41 -8.72 11.21
CA PRO A 129 18.98 -7.45 10.75
C PRO A 129 19.86 -7.56 9.50
N ARG A 130 20.61 -8.66 9.34
CA ARG A 130 21.50 -8.88 8.18
C ARG A 130 20.67 -9.15 6.93
N GLN A 131 19.64 -9.98 7.05
CA GLN A 131 18.71 -10.26 5.96
C GLN A 131 17.91 -8.99 5.59
N PHE A 132 17.48 -8.22 6.58
CA PHE A 132 16.84 -6.93 6.38
C PHE A 132 17.73 -5.98 5.58
N TYR A 133 19.01 -5.86 5.96
CA TYR A 133 19.99 -5.05 5.23
C TYR A 133 20.18 -5.54 3.79
N ALA A 134 20.32 -6.86 3.60
CA ALA A 134 20.48 -7.46 2.27
C ALA A 134 19.29 -7.18 1.34
N ILE A 135 18.06 -7.17 1.88
CA ILE A 135 16.85 -6.89 1.11
C ILE A 135 16.68 -5.40 0.83
N THR A 136 16.86 -4.54 1.84
CA THR A 136 16.48 -3.11 1.78
C THR A 136 17.61 -2.17 1.36
N GLY A 137 18.86 -2.62 1.51
CA GLY A 137 20.06 -1.81 1.37
C GLY A 137 20.27 -0.77 2.48
N GLN A 138 19.55 -0.86 3.60
CA GLN A 138 19.61 0.11 4.70
C GLN A 138 19.76 -0.58 6.05
N ASP A 139 20.76 -0.18 6.84
CA ASP A 139 20.98 -0.71 8.18
C ASP A 139 20.13 0.06 9.21
N LYS A 140 18.82 -0.19 9.15
CA LYS A 140 17.81 0.53 9.95
C LYS A 140 16.85 -0.38 10.71
N PHE A 141 17.13 -1.68 10.76
CA PHE A 141 16.24 -2.67 11.37
C PHE A 141 15.82 -2.26 12.80
N PHE A 142 16.78 -2.05 13.70
CA PHE A 142 16.48 -1.71 15.10
C PHE A 142 15.71 -0.39 15.25
N GLN A 143 16.01 0.61 14.40
CA GLN A 143 15.26 1.87 14.38
C GLN A 143 13.79 1.65 13.98
N ILE A 144 13.55 0.83 12.97
CA ILE A 144 12.19 0.53 12.50
C ILE A 144 11.42 -0.25 13.55
N MET A 145 12.05 -1.21 14.23
CA MET A 145 11.43 -1.96 15.32
C MET A 145 11.03 -1.03 16.48
N ARG A 146 11.91 -0.12 16.90
CA ARG A 146 11.55 0.93 17.89
C ARG A 146 10.45 1.85 17.39
N GLY A 147 10.39 2.14 16.10
CA GLY A 147 9.29 2.89 15.49
C GLY A 147 7.95 2.15 15.54
N ILE A 148 7.95 0.83 15.40
CA ILE A 148 6.75 -0.01 15.58
C ILE A 148 6.31 0.02 17.05
N ASP A 149 7.24 -0.10 17.99
CA ASP A 149 6.93 -0.03 19.42
C ASP A 149 6.36 1.36 19.77
N ALA A 150 6.99 2.44 19.30
CA ALA A 150 6.50 3.81 19.47
C ALA A 150 5.09 4.03 18.88
N ALA A 151 4.75 3.37 17.77
CA ALA A 151 3.41 3.41 17.21
C ALA A 151 2.37 2.74 18.12
N LEU A 152 2.72 1.60 18.73
CA LEU A 152 1.85 0.91 19.67
C LEU A 152 1.66 1.75 20.95
N GLU A 153 2.74 2.33 21.48
CA GLU A 153 2.73 3.21 22.64
C GLU A 153 1.93 4.50 22.39
N ALA A 154 2.03 5.08 21.19
CA ALA A 154 1.21 6.20 20.76
C ALA A 154 -0.28 5.84 20.65
N GLY A 155 -0.66 4.56 20.79
CA GLY A 155 -2.03 4.08 20.81
C GLY A 155 -2.64 3.92 19.43
N PHE A 156 -1.85 3.54 18.41
CA PHE A 156 -2.42 3.11 17.14
C PHE A 156 -3.08 1.74 17.32
N SER A 157 -4.40 1.68 17.14
CA SER A 157 -5.17 0.43 17.23
C SER A 157 -4.94 -0.52 16.04
N THR A 158 -4.28 -0.04 14.98
CA THR A 158 -4.03 -0.82 13.76
C THR A 158 -2.59 -0.60 13.30
N VAL A 159 -1.68 -1.44 13.78
CA VAL A 159 -0.31 -1.53 13.25
C VAL A 159 -0.20 -2.80 12.42
N LYS A 160 0.10 -2.62 11.14
CA LYS A 160 0.27 -3.71 10.17
C LYS A 160 1.72 -3.75 9.74
N VAL A 161 2.26 -4.95 9.62
CA VAL A 161 3.63 -5.17 9.14
C VAL A 161 3.55 -5.99 7.88
N ASN A 162 4.16 -5.51 6.80
CA ASN A 162 4.16 -6.19 5.51
C ASN A 162 5.55 -6.78 5.26
N ALA A 163 5.60 -8.04 4.85
CA ALA A 163 6.78 -8.72 4.36
C ALA A 163 6.48 -9.30 2.97
N VAL A 164 7.30 -8.99 1.97
CA VAL A 164 7.25 -9.65 0.67
C VAL A 164 7.82 -11.05 0.81
N LEU A 165 7.01 -12.07 0.53
CA LEU A 165 7.39 -13.46 0.62
C LEU A 165 8.32 -13.81 -0.55
N MET A 166 9.53 -14.24 -0.22
CA MET A 166 10.57 -14.56 -1.17
C MET A 166 11.18 -15.92 -0.84
N LYS A 167 11.18 -16.80 -1.84
CA LYS A 167 11.75 -18.15 -1.81
C LYS A 167 13.22 -18.10 -1.42
N ASN A 168 13.65 -18.98 -0.50
CA ASN A 168 15.03 -19.07 0.00
C ASN A 168 15.57 -17.77 0.64
N ILE A 169 14.70 -16.83 1.01
CA ILE A 169 15.07 -15.52 1.61
C ILE A 169 14.37 -15.36 2.96
N ASN A 170 13.04 -15.46 2.99
CA ASN A 170 12.26 -15.30 4.23
C ASN A 170 11.08 -16.28 4.34
N ASP A 171 11.01 -17.27 3.44
CA ASP A 171 9.98 -18.32 3.38
C ASP A 171 10.02 -19.32 4.54
N THR A 172 11.16 -19.37 5.24
CA THR A 172 11.36 -20.14 6.47
C THR A 172 11.20 -19.29 7.73
N SER A 173 11.01 -17.98 7.62
CA SER A 173 10.95 -17.05 8.76
C SER A 173 9.59 -17.06 9.50
N LEU A 174 8.59 -17.79 9.00
CA LEU A 174 7.25 -17.84 9.60
C LEU A 174 7.27 -18.11 11.12
N PRO A 175 8.02 -19.09 11.67
CA PRO A 175 8.04 -19.33 13.10
C PRO A 175 8.53 -18.14 13.93
N ALA A 176 9.58 -17.44 13.48
CA ALA A 176 10.11 -16.25 14.16
C ALA A 176 9.07 -15.11 14.15
N PHE A 177 8.37 -14.95 13.04
CA PHE A 177 7.28 -13.99 12.91
C PHE A 177 6.09 -14.31 13.81
N LEU A 178 5.70 -15.60 13.90
CA LEU A 178 4.63 -16.05 14.79
C LEU A 178 4.97 -15.78 16.26
N ASP A 179 6.18 -16.12 16.69
CA ASP A 179 6.67 -15.83 18.04
C ASP A 179 6.62 -14.33 18.36
N TRP A 180 7.10 -13.50 17.42
CA TRP A 180 7.10 -12.06 17.57
C TRP A 180 5.69 -11.46 17.75
N ILE A 181 4.69 -11.92 16.99
CA ILE A 181 3.33 -11.37 17.08
C ILE A 181 2.47 -12.01 18.17
N LYS A 182 2.94 -13.06 18.85
CA LYS A 182 2.16 -13.79 19.86
C LYS A 182 1.60 -12.88 20.95
N HIS A 183 2.43 -11.97 21.43
CA HIS A 183 2.09 -11.02 22.51
C HIS A 183 1.96 -9.58 22.02
N ARG A 184 1.78 -9.37 20.72
CA ARG A 184 1.72 -8.04 20.11
C ARG A 184 0.45 -7.91 19.26
N PRO A 185 -0.33 -6.83 19.37
CA PRO A 185 -1.51 -6.60 18.55
C PRO A 185 -1.13 -6.11 17.14
N ILE A 186 -0.25 -6.86 16.47
CA ILE A 186 0.28 -6.57 15.14
C ILE A 186 -0.36 -7.56 14.17
N GLN A 187 -0.89 -7.01 13.07
CA GLN A 187 -1.26 -7.84 11.93
C GLN A 187 -0.08 -7.91 10.96
N LEU A 188 0.63 -9.02 10.98
CA LEU A 188 1.69 -9.31 10.01
C LEU A 188 1.07 -9.78 8.70
N ARG A 189 1.63 -9.36 7.56
CA ARG A 189 1.12 -9.67 6.24
C ARG A 189 2.23 -10.18 5.34
N PHE A 190 2.07 -11.39 4.83
CA PHE A 190 2.87 -11.88 3.73
C PHE A 190 2.23 -11.48 2.40
N ILE A 191 3.04 -10.89 1.53
CA ILE A 191 2.63 -10.48 0.18
C ILE A 191 3.40 -11.35 -0.79
N GLU A 192 2.71 -12.09 -1.66
CA GLU A 192 3.42 -12.81 -2.73
C GLU A 192 4.19 -11.81 -3.58
N LEU A 193 5.46 -12.14 -3.89
CA LEU A 193 6.26 -11.36 -4.81
C LEU A 193 5.52 -11.25 -6.15
N MET A 194 5.33 -10.03 -6.63
CA MET A 194 4.65 -9.74 -7.88
C MET A 194 5.67 -9.46 -8.99
N GLU A 195 5.39 -9.94 -10.19
CA GLU A 195 6.17 -9.60 -11.38
C GLU A 195 5.91 -8.14 -11.79
N THR A 196 6.99 -7.39 -12.04
CA THR A 196 6.97 -6.05 -12.61
C THR A 196 7.87 -5.99 -13.84
N GLY A 197 7.73 -4.96 -14.67
CA GLY A 197 8.47 -4.86 -15.92
C GLY A 197 9.99 -4.98 -15.77
N GLU A 198 10.58 -4.33 -14.77
CA GLU A 198 12.02 -4.39 -14.49
C GLU A 198 12.43 -5.60 -13.62
N GLY A 199 11.45 -6.33 -13.07
CA GLY A 199 11.62 -7.31 -12.01
C GLY A 199 11.50 -8.77 -12.43
N SER A 200 11.34 -9.09 -13.72
CA SER A 200 11.01 -10.45 -14.18
C SER A 200 12.04 -11.53 -13.80
N GLU A 201 13.35 -11.23 -13.83
CA GLU A 201 14.37 -12.21 -13.39
C GLU A 201 14.27 -12.47 -11.88
N HIS A 202 14.15 -11.40 -11.10
CA HIS A 202 13.98 -11.48 -9.64
C HIS A 202 12.72 -12.27 -9.28
N PHE A 203 11.61 -12.03 -10.00
CA PHE A 203 10.37 -12.77 -9.84
C PHE A 203 10.58 -14.27 -10.11
N ARG A 204 11.12 -14.65 -11.28
CA ARG A 204 11.35 -16.08 -11.61
C ARG A 204 12.22 -16.79 -10.57
N ARG A 205 13.20 -16.10 -10.00
CA ARG A 205 14.13 -16.67 -9.02
C ARG A 205 13.52 -16.82 -7.63
N TYR A 206 12.75 -15.83 -7.17
CA TYR A 206 12.34 -15.71 -5.77
C TYR A 206 10.83 -15.83 -5.53
N HIS A 207 10.00 -15.97 -6.57
CA HIS A 207 8.56 -16.12 -6.39
C HIS A 207 8.23 -17.41 -5.61
N LEU A 208 7.32 -17.26 -4.65
CA LEU A 208 6.72 -18.33 -3.87
C LEU A 208 5.25 -17.97 -3.62
N SER A 209 4.34 -18.91 -3.91
CA SER A 209 2.94 -18.69 -3.58
C SER A 209 2.74 -18.68 -2.07
N GLY A 210 1.93 -17.75 -1.59
CA GLY A 210 1.48 -17.64 -0.21
C GLY A 210 0.59 -18.81 0.24
N ASP A 211 0.14 -19.68 -0.68
CA ASP A 211 -0.57 -20.91 -0.35
C ASP A 211 0.25 -21.84 0.55
N VAL A 212 1.59 -21.79 0.44
CA VAL A 212 2.48 -22.55 1.33
C VAL A 212 2.36 -22.07 2.78
N ILE A 213 2.16 -20.77 2.99
CA ILE A 213 1.95 -20.19 4.32
C ILE A 213 0.52 -20.48 4.77
N ARG A 214 -0.47 -20.31 3.89
CA ARG A 214 -1.87 -20.64 4.16
C ARG A 214 -2.05 -22.06 4.69
N THR A 215 -1.46 -23.03 4.00
CA THR A 215 -1.54 -24.45 4.38
C THR A 215 -0.94 -24.69 5.77
N ARG A 216 0.22 -24.10 6.06
CA ARG A 216 0.86 -24.19 7.39
C ARG A 216 0.00 -23.57 8.49
N LEU A 217 -0.59 -22.39 8.25
CA LEU A 217 -1.47 -21.73 9.22
C LEU A 217 -2.70 -22.59 9.54
N LEU A 218 -3.35 -23.15 8.52
CA LEU A 218 -4.52 -24.03 8.71
C LEU A 218 -4.16 -25.29 9.48
N GLN A 219 -3.01 -25.92 9.18
CA GLN A 219 -2.50 -27.08 9.94
C GLN A 219 -2.19 -26.74 11.40
N GLN A 220 -1.84 -25.50 11.68
CA GLN A 220 -1.58 -24.99 13.04
C GLN A 220 -2.83 -24.42 13.72
N GLY A 221 -4.04 -24.64 13.17
CA GLY A 221 -5.30 -24.25 13.80
C GLY A 221 -5.72 -22.79 13.61
N TRP A 222 -5.05 -22.03 12.75
CA TRP A 222 -5.46 -20.67 12.42
C TRP A 222 -6.76 -20.66 11.60
N GLN A 223 -7.62 -19.67 11.86
CA GLN A 223 -8.94 -19.55 11.26
C GLN A 223 -9.04 -18.30 10.39
N LEU A 224 -9.57 -18.45 9.17
CA LEU A 224 -9.85 -17.34 8.27
C LEU A 224 -10.96 -16.44 8.85
N GLN A 225 -10.71 -15.14 8.88
CA GLN A 225 -11.68 -14.12 9.28
C GLN A 225 -12.59 -13.71 8.12
N GLN A 226 -13.81 -13.31 8.46
CA GLN A 226 -14.72 -12.68 7.52
C GLN A 226 -14.24 -11.27 7.14
N ARG A 227 -14.34 -10.93 5.86
CA ARG A 227 -13.87 -9.64 5.32
C ARG A 227 -14.93 -8.54 5.49
N GLU A 228 -14.48 -7.33 5.80
CA GLU A 228 -15.31 -6.13 5.74
C GLU A 228 -15.26 -5.47 4.35
N ARG A 229 -16.23 -4.59 4.05
CA ARG A 229 -16.33 -3.94 2.73
C ARG A 229 -15.14 -3.02 2.36
N SER A 230 -14.50 -2.41 3.37
CA SER A 230 -13.37 -1.47 3.18
C SER A 230 -12.01 -2.17 3.34
N ASP A 231 -12.01 -3.48 3.56
CA ASP A 231 -10.79 -4.25 3.69
C ASP A 231 -9.98 -4.28 2.41
N GLY A 232 -8.68 -4.44 2.60
CA GLY A 232 -7.77 -4.67 1.48
C GLY A 232 -7.91 -6.10 0.93
N PRO A 233 -6.93 -6.54 0.14
CA PRO A 233 -6.95 -7.84 -0.53
C PRO A 233 -6.56 -9.01 0.38
N ALA A 234 -6.15 -8.72 1.62
CA ALA A 234 -5.56 -9.74 2.49
C ALA A 234 -6.63 -10.73 2.97
N GLN A 235 -6.33 -12.01 2.87
CA GLN A 235 -7.01 -13.06 3.64
C GLN A 235 -6.43 -13.03 5.05
N VAL A 236 -7.22 -12.67 6.06
CA VAL A 236 -6.74 -12.49 7.43
C VAL A 236 -7.06 -13.73 8.25
N PHE A 237 -6.08 -14.25 8.97
CA PHE A 237 -6.16 -15.41 9.83
C PHE A 237 -5.94 -15.01 11.28
N ARG A 238 -6.70 -15.60 12.20
CA ARG A 238 -6.57 -15.44 13.65
C ARG A 238 -6.38 -16.79 14.34
N HIS A 239 -5.77 -16.76 15.52
CA HIS A 239 -5.61 -17.92 16.39
C HIS A 239 -5.82 -17.50 17.84
N ALA A 240 -6.49 -18.32 18.66
CA ALA A 240 -6.86 -17.95 20.04
C ALA A 240 -5.64 -17.61 20.92
N ASP A 241 -4.53 -18.32 20.73
CA ASP A 241 -3.29 -18.14 21.50
C ASP A 241 -2.45 -16.91 21.09
N TYR A 242 -2.89 -16.12 20.10
CA TYR A 242 -2.12 -15.00 19.55
C TYR A 242 -2.92 -13.71 19.67
N GLN A 243 -2.27 -12.66 20.16
CA GLN A 243 -2.82 -11.29 20.07
C GLN A 243 -2.75 -10.74 18.64
N GLY A 244 -1.72 -11.15 17.89
CA GLY A 244 -1.52 -10.75 16.51
C GLY A 244 -2.31 -11.59 15.51
N GLU A 245 -2.30 -11.11 14.26
CA GLU A 245 -2.99 -11.74 13.13
C GLU A 245 -2.03 -11.96 11.97
N ILE A 246 -2.35 -12.92 11.09
CA ILE A 246 -1.61 -13.16 9.84
C ILE A 246 -2.49 -12.84 8.64
N GLY A 247 -2.07 -11.93 7.78
CA GLY A 247 -2.71 -11.65 6.50
C GLY A 247 -1.91 -12.22 5.33
N LEU A 248 -2.59 -12.78 4.33
CA LEU A 248 -1.98 -13.24 3.09
C LEU A 248 -2.53 -12.43 1.91
N ILE A 249 -1.64 -11.78 1.15
CA ILE A 249 -1.99 -11.07 -0.08
C ILE A 249 -1.47 -11.88 -1.26
N MET A 250 -2.38 -12.57 -1.94
CA MET A 250 -2.07 -13.54 -2.99
C MET A 250 -2.65 -13.08 -4.35
N PRO A 251 -2.00 -12.13 -5.04
CA PRO A 251 -2.47 -11.57 -6.32
C PRO A 251 -2.58 -12.60 -7.44
N TYR A 252 -1.91 -13.76 -7.35
CA TYR A 252 -2.02 -14.82 -8.35
C TYR A 252 -3.22 -15.75 -8.13
N GLU A 253 -3.94 -15.60 -7.02
CA GLU A 253 -5.11 -16.43 -6.70
C GLU A 253 -6.27 -16.15 -7.66
N LYS A 254 -7.03 -17.21 -7.97
CA LYS A 254 -8.28 -17.10 -8.73
C LYS A 254 -9.22 -16.11 -8.03
N ASN A 255 -9.92 -15.30 -8.81
CA ASN A 255 -10.92 -14.33 -8.34
C ASN A 255 -10.39 -13.19 -7.45
N PHE A 256 -9.06 -13.00 -7.32
CA PHE A 256 -8.47 -11.90 -6.54
C PHE A 256 -9.11 -10.53 -6.85
N CYS A 257 -9.38 -10.26 -8.13
CA CYS A 257 -9.94 -8.99 -8.59
C CYS A 257 -11.45 -8.81 -8.36
N GLN A 258 -12.21 -9.88 -8.10
CA GLN A 258 -13.67 -9.80 -7.95
C GLN A 258 -14.09 -8.96 -6.74
N SER A 259 -13.27 -9.01 -5.68
CA SER A 259 -13.48 -8.21 -4.46
C SER A 259 -12.67 -6.90 -4.44
N CYS A 260 -12.11 -6.49 -5.59
CA CYS A 260 -11.26 -5.29 -5.63
C CYS A 260 -12.08 -4.02 -5.43
N ASN A 261 -11.78 -3.28 -4.37
CA ASN A 261 -12.43 -2.03 -3.97
C ASN A 261 -11.47 -0.82 -4.05
N ARG A 262 -10.39 -0.93 -4.85
CA ARG A 262 -9.26 0.01 -4.85
C ARG A 262 -9.04 0.77 -6.15
N LEU A 263 -8.72 2.04 -6.00
CA LEU A 263 -8.17 2.91 -7.04
C LEU A 263 -6.85 3.52 -6.57
N ARG A 264 -6.05 4.03 -7.52
CA ARG A 264 -4.73 4.58 -7.24
C ARG A 264 -4.58 5.94 -7.92
N VAL A 265 -3.94 6.88 -7.25
CA VAL A 265 -3.49 8.15 -7.86
C VAL A 265 -1.99 8.23 -7.67
N SER A 266 -1.25 8.45 -8.77
CA SER A 266 0.22 8.61 -8.75
C SER A 266 0.63 9.95 -8.15
N ALA A 267 1.92 10.10 -7.82
CA ALA A 267 2.44 11.33 -7.23
C ALA A 267 2.33 12.56 -8.14
N ILE A 268 2.12 12.35 -9.44
CA ILE A 268 1.93 13.39 -10.47
C ILE A 268 0.46 13.61 -10.84
N GLY A 269 -0.49 12.92 -10.19
CA GLY A 269 -1.92 13.14 -10.40
C GLY A 269 -2.56 12.35 -11.53
N ASN A 270 -2.04 11.16 -11.84
CA ASN A 270 -2.72 10.24 -12.76
C ASN A 270 -3.54 9.20 -11.99
N LEU A 271 -4.80 9.02 -12.38
CA LEU A 271 -5.66 7.94 -11.90
C LEU A 271 -5.28 6.62 -12.60
N HIS A 272 -4.92 5.63 -11.79
CA HIS A 272 -4.71 4.26 -12.24
C HIS A 272 -5.81 3.36 -11.67
N LEU A 273 -6.48 2.64 -12.57
CA LEU A 273 -7.57 1.74 -12.21
C LEU A 273 -7.05 0.43 -11.60
N CYS A 274 -5.80 0.06 -11.85
CA CYS A 274 -5.16 -1.17 -11.36
C CYS A 274 -3.68 -0.91 -11.06
N LEU A 275 -3.06 -1.79 -10.26
CA LEU A 275 -1.59 -1.84 -10.13
C LEU A 275 -0.91 -2.31 -11.42
N PHE A 276 -1.54 -3.23 -12.14
CA PHE A 276 -1.06 -3.79 -13.42
C PHE A 276 -1.97 -3.32 -14.56
N GLY A 277 -2.31 -2.03 -14.53
CA GLY A 277 -3.11 -1.39 -15.56
C GLY A 277 -2.24 -0.83 -16.67
N GLU A 278 -2.90 -0.24 -17.65
CA GLU A 278 -2.27 0.54 -18.71
C GLU A 278 -2.07 2.00 -18.27
N GLN A 279 -2.03 2.93 -19.25
CA GLN A 279 -1.83 4.36 -19.05
C GLN A 279 -2.77 4.94 -17.98
N GLY A 280 -2.25 5.87 -17.18
CA GLY A 280 -3.02 6.58 -16.18
C GLY A 280 -3.85 7.71 -16.79
N ILE A 281 -5.04 7.95 -16.24
CA ILE A 281 -5.93 9.04 -16.67
C ILE A 281 -5.48 10.32 -15.96
N PRO A 282 -5.05 11.38 -16.69
CA PRO A 282 -4.61 12.61 -16.06
C PRO A 282 -5.76 13.28 -15.32
N LEU A 283 -5.54 13.61 -14.05
CA LEU A 283 -6.47 14.40 -13.24
C LEU A 283 -5.97 15.82 -12.98
N ARG A 284 -4.65 16.04 -13.12
CA ARG A 284 -3.98 17.25 -12.61
C ARG A 284 -4.48 18.55 -13.23
N ASP A 285 -4.87 18.54 -14.50
CA ASP A 285 -5.47 19.69 -15.18
C ASP A 285 -6.78 20.17 -14.52
N LEU A 286 -7.46 19.30 -13.75
CA LEU A 286 -8.67 19.62 -13.00
C LEU A 286 -8.41 19.88 -11.51
N LEU A 287 -7.15 20.01 -11.08
CA LEU A 287 -6.77 20.27 -9.69
C LEU A 287 -6.35 21.72 -9.44
N PHE A 288 -6.43 22.59 -10.44
CA PHE A 288 -5.99 23.98 -10.32
C PHE A 288 -6.90 24.83 -9.43
N ASP A 289 -8.22 24.67 -9.56
CA ASP A 289 -9.22 25.39 -8.78
C ASP A 289 -10.36 24.49 -8.27
N ASP A 290 -11.19 25.05 -7.40
CA ASP A 290 -12.32 24.35 -6.79
C ASP A 290 -13.55 24.28 -7.72
N ALA A 291 -13.62 25.15 -8.74
CA ALA A 291 -14.70 25.16 -9.72
C ALA A 291 -14.70 23.88 -10.58
N SER A 292 -13.51 23.31 -10.80
CA SER A 292 -13.28 22.08 -11.57
C SER A 292 -13.67 20.78 -10.83
N LEU A 293 -14.15 20.86 -9.57
CA LEU A 293 -14.42 19.68 -8.75
C LEU A 293 -15.44 18.72 -9.39
N ASN A 294 -16.50 19.25 -10.01
CA ASN A 294 -17.51 18.43 -10.66
C ASN A 294 -16.95 17.72 -11.90
N ASP A 295 -16.14 18.41 -12.71
CA ASP A 295 -15.49 17.81 -13.87
C ASP A 295 -14.49 16.73 -13.45
N LEU A 296 -13.78 16.95 -12.34
CA LEU A 296 -12.87 15.96 -11.76
C LEU A 296 -13.63 14.69 -11.35
N LYS A 297 -14.78 14.85 -10.67
CA LYS A 297 -15.64 13.73 -10.29
C LYS A 297 -16.13 12.95 -11.51
N LEU A 298 -16.62 13.66 -12.53
CA LEU A 298 -17.10 13.06 -13.78
C LEU A 298 -15.98 12.29 -14.49
N ARG A 299 -14.75 12.81 -14.51
CA ARG A 299 -13.60 12.12 -15.11
C ARG A 299 -13.23 10.85 -14.35
N ILE A 300 -13.23 10.89 -13.02
CA ILE A 300 -12.97 9.70 -12.19
C ILE A 300 -14.03 8.62 -12.44
N GLN A 301 -15.31 9.00 -12.45
CA GLN A 301 -16.42 8.09 -12.75
C GLN A 301 -16.35 7.53 -14.17
N GLY A 302 -16.05 8.37 -15.16
CA GLY A 302 -15.88 7.95 -16.56
C GLY A 302 -14.75 6.93 -16.73
N GLY A 303 -13.64 7.12 -16.02
CA GLY A 303 -12.50 6.20 -16.04
C GLY A 303 -12.87 4.77 -15.63
N LEU A 304 -13.79 4.59 -14.68
CA LEU A 304 -14.21 3.26 -14.21
C LEU A 304 -14.84 2.38 -15.31
N ARG A 305 -15.35 2.98 -16.39
CA ARG A 305 -15.89 2.23 -17.53
C ARG A 305 -14.82 1.41 -18.27
N HIS A 306 -13.55 1.78 -18.12
CA HIS A 306 -12.40 1.12 -18.74
C HIS A 306 -11.68 0.14 -17.81
N LYS A 307 -12.16 -0.01 -16.56
CA LYS A 307 -11.49 -0.90 -15.61
C LYS A 307 -11.72 -2.36 -16.02
N ARG A 308 -10.65 -3.08 -16.33
CA ARG A 308 -10.68 -4.52 -16.65
C ARG A 308 -11.26 -5.35 -15.50
N GLU A 309 -11.85 -6.50 -15.82
CA GLU A 309 -12.37 -7.45 -14.83
C GLU A 309 -11.26 -7.97 -13.91
N THR A 310 -10.14 -8.38 -14.51
CA THR A 310 -8.96 -8.91 -13.83
C THR A 310 -7.69 -8.17 -14.29
N HIS A 311 -6.61 -8.37 -13.56
CA HIS A 311 -5.30 -7.78 -13.87
C HIS A 311 -4.41 -8.69 -14.73
N PHE A 312 -4.85 -9.92 -15.05
CA PHE A 312 -4.14 -10.87 -15.94
C PHE A 312 -2.67 -11.22 -15.58
N LEU A 313 -2.16 -10.78 -14.41
CA LEU A 313 -0.85 -11.18 -13.88
C LEU A 313 -0.57 -12.71 -13.90
N HIS A 314 -1.59 -13.56 -13.71
CA HIS A 314 -1.45 -15.01 -13.83
C HIS A 314 -1.13 -15.50 -15.27
N GLN A 315 -1.28 -14.61 -16.26
CA GLN A 315 -0.93 -14.80 -17.66
C GLN A 315 0.36 -14.05 -18.05
N GLY A 316 1.07 -13.46 -17.08
CA GLY A 316 2.30 -12.69 -17.31
C GLY A 316 2.09 -11.22 -17.69
N ASP A 317 0.85 -10.71 -17.65
CA ASP A 317 0.58 -9.29 -17.88
C ASP A 317 0.88 -8.46 -16.62
N SER A 318 2.07 -7.85 -16.59
CA SER A 318 2.50 -6.92 -15.53
C SER A 318 2.10 -5.45 -15.81
N GLY A 319 1.46 -5.18 -16.95
CA GLY A 319 1.08 -3.83 -17.38
C GLY A 319 2.28 -2.89 -17.55
N ILE A 320 2.06 -1.59 -17.36
CA ILE A 320 3.09 -0.56 -17.52
C ILE A 320 3.89 -0.28 -16.25
N THR A 321 3.73 -1.07 -15.20
CA THR A 321 4.34 -0.79 -13.89
C THR A 321 5.81 -1.23 -13.90
N PRO A 322 6.77 -0.28 -13.97
CA PRO A 322 8.18 -0.63 -14.05
C PRO A 322 8.61 -1.33 -12.75
N ASN A 323 8.17 -0.78 -11.63
CA ASN A 323 8.41 -1.27 -10.29
C ASN A 323 7.29 -0.88 -9.32
N LEU A 324 7.33 -1.47 -8.13
CA LEU A 324 6.29 -1.29 -7.11
C LEU A 324 6.26 0.13 -6.52
N SER A 325 7.31 0.93 -6.59
CA SER A 325 7.29 2.30 -6.02
C SER A 325 6.43 3.27 -6.84
N PHE A 326 6.31 3.05 -8.15
CA PHE A 326 5.73 3.97 -9.13
C PHE A 326 4.29 4.44 -8.80
N ILE A 327 3.43 3.55 -8.30
CA ILE A 327 2.06 3.88 -7.90
C ILE A 327 1.71 3.32 -6.51
N GLY A 328 2.74 3.20 -5.66
CA GLY A 328 2.65 2.74 -4.28
C GLY A 328 2.20 1.28 -4.15
N GLY A 329 3.08 0.33 -4.43
CA GLY A 329 2.89 -1.12 -4.47
C GLY A 329 2.14 -1.72 -3.30
#